data_AF-A0A969KT46-F1
#
_entry.id   AF-A0A969KT46-F1
#
_cell.length_a   1.000
_cell.length_b   1.000
_cell.length_c   1.000
_cell.angle_alpha   90.00
_cell.angle_beta   90.00
_cell.angle_gamma   90.00
#
_symmetry.space_group_name_H-M   'P 1'
#
loop_
_entity.id
_entity.type
_entity.pdbx_description
1 polymer ?
#
loop_
_entity_poly.entity_id
_entity_poly.type
_entity_poly.pdbx_seq_one_letter_code
_entity_poly.pdbx_strand_id
1 'polypeptide(L)'
;MTIVEAIATDNLVSRNEARYPAAELPTLARYLVNKPASINHPNAFRGSVEDEWGTIITAEVQTTPPPLDLSAENAAIVAAEGYFQIRVKISCADDVAHLDAFRKALRLRVSISAIYSYMRCPGCKCGENIFSRECVNDFWTLPYYERHGVTDALEISLVSVPAVRSACVVSIDGEPV
;
A
#
# COMPACT_ATOMS: atom_id res chain seq x y z
N MET A 1 -6.25 13.48 -20.65
CA MET A 1 -6.21 13.16 -19.22
C MET A 1 -5.68 11.75 -19.11
N THR A 2 -4.55 11.57 -18.44
CA THR A 2 -3.89 10.26 -18.29
C THR A 2 -4.49 9.50 -17.13
N ILE A 3 -4.81 8.23 -17.34
CA ILE A 3 -5.26 7.31 -16.30
C ILE A 3 -4.14 6.33 -15.97
N VAL A 4 -3.71 6.33 -14.72
CA VAL A 4 -2.78 5.35 -14.19
C VAL A 4 -3.54 4.34 -13.33
N GLU A 5 -3.36 3.05 -13.63
CA GLU A 5 -3.82 1.99 -12.74
C GLU A 5 -2.66 1.43 -11.92
N ALA A 6 -2.89 1.26 -10.63
CA ALA A 6 -1.91 0.71 -9.71
C ALA A 6 -2.54 -0.25 -8.72
N ILE A 7 -1.72 -1.15 -8.18
CA ILE A 7 -2.02 -1.88 -6.95
C ILE A 7 -1.45 -1.03 -5.82
N ALA A 8 -2.29 -0.60 -4.88
CA ALA A 8 -1.87 0.23 -3.76
C ALA A 8 -1.25 -0.61 -2.63
N THR A 9 -1.88 -1.74 -2.29
CA THR A 9 -1.40 -2.71 -1.29
C THR A 9 -2.19 -4.02 -1.40
N ASP A 10 -1.82 -5.02 -0.61
CA ASP A 10 -2.53 -6.29 -0.45
C ASP A 10 -2.52 -6.76 1.02
N ASN A 11 -3.15 -7.91 1.29
CA ASN A 11 -3.21 -8.49 2.64
C ASN A 11 -1.96 -9.32 3.03
N LEU A 12 -0.87 -9.23 2.27
CA LEU A 12 0.35 -9.99 2.55
C LEU A 12 1.33 -9.18 3.40
N VAL A 13 2.27 -9.89 4.02
CA VAL A 13 3.36 -9.27 4.79
C VAL A 13 4.29 -8.50 3.85
N SER A 14 4.44 -7.21 4.09
CA SER A 14 5.39 -6.33 3.39
C SER A 14 6.80 -6.42 4.00
N ARG A 15 7.83 -5.88 3.32
CA ARG A 15 9.23 -5.94 3.79
C ARG A 15 9.47 -5.25 5.13
N ASN A 16 8.65 -4.27 5.51
CA ASN A 16 8.72 -3.63 6.84
C ASN A 16 7.95 -4.44 7.90
N GLU A 17 7.69 -5.72 7.61
CA GLU A 17 7.04 -6.66 8.51
C GLU A 17 5.65 -6.17 8.94
N ALA A 18 4.99 -5.40 8.07
CA ALA A 18 3.65 -4.85 8.28
C ALA A 18 2.67 -5.49 7.31
N ARG A 19 1.44 -5.75 7.76
CA ARG A 19 0.31 -6.08 6.87
C ARG A 19 -0.97 -5.36 7.25
N TYR A 20 -1.85 -5.18 6.27
CA TYR A 20 -3.27 -4.88 6.51
C TYR A 20 -4.06 -6.19 6.40
N PRO A 21 -4.77 -6.64 7.45
CA PRO A 21 -5.65 -7.80 7.35
C PRO A 21 -6.70 -7.63 6.25
N ALA A 22 -7.19 -8.73 5.68
CA ALA A 22 -8.20 -8.67 4.60
C ALA A 22 -9.45 -7.86 5.00
N ALA A 23 -9.84 -7.92 6.28
CA ALA A 23 -10.98 -7.18 6.82
C ALA A 23 -10.80 -5.65 6.83
N GLU A 24 -9.56 -5.15 6.83
CA GLU A 24 -9.26 -3.70 6.85
C GLU A 24 -9.23 -3.09 5.43
N LEU A 25 -8.94 -3.91 4.41
CA LEU A 25 -8.79 -3.44 3.04
C LEU A 25 -10.01 -2.68 2.49
N PRO A 26 -11.28 -3.08 2.73
CA PRO A 26 -12.44 -2.31 2.27
C PRO A 26 -12.52 -0.91 2.88
N THR A 27 -12.17 -0.77 4.16
CA THR A 27 -12.16 0.53 4.84
C THR A 27 -11.03 1.41 4.30
N LEU A 28 -9.84 0.84 4.15
CA LEU A 28 -8.71 1.53 3.55
C LEU A 28 -8.99 2.00 2.11
N ALA A 29 -9.58 1.15 1.28
CA ALA A 29 -9.97 1.50 -0.09
C ALA A 29 -10.92 2.70 -0.11
N ARG A 30 -11.93 2.75 0.77
CA ARG A 30 -12.84 3.90 0.88
C ARG A 30 -12.09 5.20 1.22
N TYR A 31 -11.12 5.15 2.13
CA TYR A 31 -10.36 6.33 2.53
C TYR A 31 -9.38 6.82 1.45
N LEU A 32 -8.99 5.97 0.50
CA LEU A 32 -8.08 6.35 -0.59
C LEU A 32 -8.75 7.22 -1.67
N VAL A 33 -10.07 7.15 -1.83
CA VAL A 33 -10.77 7.93 -2.87
C VAL A 33 -10.64 9.42 -2.59
N ASN A 34 -10.31 10.20 -3.64
CA ASN A 34 -9.99 11.62 -3.60
C ASN A 34 -8.70 11.99 -2.85
N LYS A 35 -7.87 11.02 -2.48
CA LYS A 35 -6.55 11.30 -1.91
C LYS A 35 -5.53 11.57 -3.03
N PRO A 36 -4.52 12.41 -2.75
CA PRO A 36 -3.47 12.71 -3.71
C PRO A 36 -2.62 11.47 -4.01
N ALA A 37 -2.06 11.44 -5.21
CA ALA A 37 -0.97 10.58 -5.60
C ALA A 37 0.30 11.44 -5.76
N SER A 38 1.42 11.03 -5.15
CA SER A 38 2.67 11.80 -5.10
C SER A 38 3.89 11.12 -5.75
N ILE A 39 4.83 11.90 -6.32
CA ILE A 39 6.07 11.38 -6.92
C ILE A 39 7.21 11.53 -5.91
N ASN A 40 7.68 10.39 -5.37
CA ASN A 40 9.00 10.22 -4.77
C ASN A 40 9.31 11.12 -3.53
N HIS A 41 9.28 10.50 -2.34
CA HIS A 41 9.73 11.10 -1.07
C HIS A 41 11.25 11.32 -0.84
N PRO A 42 12.24 10.79 -1.60
CA PRO A 42 13.66 10.89 -1.21
C PRO A 42 14.22 12.31 -1.29
N ASN A 43 13.46 13.30 -1.79
CA ASN A 43 13.84 14.71 -1.79
C ASN A 43 12.97 15.61 -0.88
N ALA A 44 12.01 15.05 -0.11
CA ALA A 44 11.08 15.81 0.73
C ALA A 44 11.73 16.50 1.97
N PHE A 45 13.05 16.56 2.07
CA PHE A 45 13.76 17.30 3.11
C PHE A 45 13.79 18.82 2.91
N ARG A 46 13.25 19.36 1.81
CA ARG A 46 13.24 20.81 1.55
C ARG A 46 11.98 21.28 0.82
N GLY A 47 10.84 21.23 1.50
CA GLY A 47 9.77 22.25 1.48
C GLY A 47 9.28 22.91 0.17
N SER A 48 9.52 22.39 -1.03
CA SER A 48 9.04 23.01 -2.27
C SER A 48 9.04 22.08 -3.47
N VAL A 49 8.02 21.24 -3.60
CA VAL A 49 7.43 20.86 -4.90
C VAL A 49 5.95 20.59 -4.62
N GLU A 50 5.04 21.01 -5.51
CA GLU A 50 3.70 20.42 -5.53
C GLU A 50 3.89 18.94 -5.91
N ASP A 51 4.01 18.09 -4.88
CA ASP A 51 4.34 16.66 -5.01
C ASP A 51 3.19 15.84 -5.62
N GLU A 52 1.99 16.42 -5.73
CA GLU A 52 0.81 15.79 -6.28
C GLU A 52 0.84 15.78 -7.81
N TRP A 53 0.81 14.58 -8.40
CA TRP A 53 0.76 14.37 -9.87
C TRP A 53 -0.60 13.84 -10.33
N GLY A 54 -1.48 13.52 -9.39
CA GLY A 54 -2.83 13.06 -9.71
C GLY A 54 -3.66 12.81 -8.47
N THR A 55 -4.93 12.52 -8.71
CA THR A 55 -5.92 12.25 -7.66
C THR A 55 -6.48 10.84 -7.85
N ILE A 56 -6.61 10.08 -6.76
CA ILE A 56 -7.19 8.75 -6.78
C ILE A 56 -8.70 8.87 -7.02
N ILE A 57 -9.16 8.41 -8.17
CA ILE A 57 -10.58 8.50 -8.57
C ILE A 57 -11.38 7.25 -8.18
N THR A 58 -10.72 6.10 -8.09
CA THR A 58 -11.33 4.84 -7.64
C THR A 58 -10.32 4.02 -6.85
N ALA A 59 -10.82 3.28 -5.88
CA ALA A 59 -10.06 2.32 -5.09
C ALA A 59 -10.96 1.14 -4.74
N GLU A 60 -10.61 -0.06 -5.21
CA GLU A 60 -11.44 -1.24 -5.13
C GLU A 60 -10.65 -2.42 -4.59
N VAL A 61 -11.27 -3.17 -3.68
CA VAL A 61 -10.71 -4.46 -3.23
C VAL A 61 -11.03 -5.50 -4.28
N GLN A 62 -10.01 -6.20 -4.76
CA GLN A 62 -10.11 -7.24 -5.77
C GLN A 62 -9.60 -8.56 -5.25
N THR A 63 -10.28 -9.64 -5.62
CA THR A 63 -9.79 -11.01 -5.53
C THR A 63 -9.04 -11.36 -6.81
N THR A 64 -7.82 -11.85 -6.68
CA THR A 64 -6.97 -12.32 -7.78
C THR A 64 -6.24 -13.58 -7.33
N PRO A 65 -5.74 -14.43 -8.25
CA PRO A 65 -4.76 -15.44 -7.88
C PRO A 65 -3.60 -14.82 -7.10
N PRO A 66 -3.12 -15.47 -6.02
CA PRO A 66 -1.94 -15.01 -5.29
C PRO A 66 -0.67 -15.12 -6.16
N PRO A 67 0.39 -14.38 -5.82
CA PRO A 67 1.72 -14.61 -6.37
C PRO A 67 2.14 -16.08 -6.24
N LEU A 68 2.85 -16.61 -7.23
CA LEU A 68 3.31 -18.01 -7.21
C LEU A 68 4.36 -18.27 -6.12
N ASP A 69 5.23 -17.29 -5.87
CA ASP A 69 6.33 -17.40 -4.91
C ASP A 69 6.00 -16.72 -3.57
N LEU A 70 5.29 -17.45 -2.71
CA LEU A 70 4.97 -17.01 -1.34
C LEU A 70 5.97 -17.55 -0.32
N SER A 71 6.26 -16.75 0.71
CA SER A 71 6.87 -17.28 1.93
C SER A 71 5.88 -18.19 2.66
N ALA A 72 6.36 -19.00 3.61
CA ALA A 72 5.50 -19.87 4.42
C ALA A 72 4.42 -19.06 5.18
N GLU A 73 4.77 -17.88 5.68
CA GLU A 73 3.86 -16.98 6.37
C GLU A 73 2.76 -16.46 5.45
N ASN A 74 3.13 -15.98 4.25
CA ASN A 74 2.16 -15.49 3.28
C ASN A 74 1.28 -16.61 2.73
N ALA A 75 1.83 -17.82 2.54
CA ALA A 75 1.03 -18.98 2.15
C ALA A 75 -0.03 -19.33 3.22
N ALA A 76 0.33 -19.25 4.51
CA ALA A 76 -0.62 -19.46 5.61
C ALA A 76 -1.71 -18.38 5.66
N ILE A 77 -1.36 -17.11 5.41
CA ILE A 77 -2.33 -16.00 5.33
C ILE A 77 -3.30 -16.24 4.17
N VAL A 78 -2.80 -16.58 2.99
CA VAL A 78 -3.66 -16.86 1.82
C VAL A 78 -4.58 -18.04 2.07
N ALA A 79 -4.12 -19.09 2.77
CA ALA A 79 -4.96 -20.23 3.13
C ALA A 79 -6.05 -19.87 4.15
N ALA A 80 -5.79 -18.93 5.06
CA ALA A 80 -6.71 -18.54 6.13
C ALA A 80 -7.71 -17.46 5.71
N GLU A 81 -7.25 -16.44 4.99
CA GLU A 81 -8.03 -15.25 4.64
C GLU A 81 -8.41 -15.21 3.15
N GLY A 82 -7.63 -15.85 2.27
CA GLY A 82 -7.63 -15.59 0.83
C GLY A 82 -6.62 -14.50 0.44
N TYR A 83 -6.51 -14.20 -0.86
CA TYR A 83 -5.65 -13.12 -1.37
C TYR A 83 -6.49 -11.96 -1.91
N PHE A 84 -6.22 -10.76 -1.37
CA PHE A 84 -6.92 -9.54 -1.75
C PHE A 84 -5.94 -8.40 -1.94
N GLN A 85 -6.19 -7.59 -2.95
CA GLN A 85 -5.43 -6.38 -3.24
C GLN A 85 -6.35 -5.17 -3.40
N ILE A 86 -5.84 -3.98 -3.14
CA ILE A 86 -6.51 -2.73 -3.47
C ILE A 86 -5.99 -2.25 -4.83
N ARG A 87 -6.84 -2.25 -5.84
CA ARG A 87 -6.57 -1.65 -7.14
C ARG A 87 -7.10 -0.24 -7.17
N VAL A 88 -6.29 0.70 -7.64
CA VAL A 88 -6.64 2.11 -7.73
C VAL A 88 -6.53 2.60 -9.16
N LYS A 89 -7.36 3.60 -9.49
CA LYS A 89 -7.17 4.44 -10.68
C LYS A 89 -6.86 5.85 -10.24
N ILE A 90 -5.85 6.43 -10.86
CA ILE A 90 -5.33 7.77 -10.56
C ILE A 90 -5.52 8.60 -11.82
N SER A 91 -6.22 9.72 -11.68
CA SER A 91 -6.39 10.71 -12.74
C SER A 91 -5.25 11.72 -12.66
N CYS A 92 -4.50 11.87 -13.74
CA CYS A 92 -3.31 12.71 -13.80
C CYS A 92 -3.48 13.80 -14.86
N ALA A 93 -2.90 14.96 -14.62
CA ALA A 93 -2.84 16.02 -15.63
C ALA A 93 -1.97 15.58 -16.83
N ASP A 94 -2.31 16.04 -18.03
CA ASP A 94 -1.63 15.69 -19.29
C ASP A 94 -0.25 16.35 -19.47
N ASP A 95 0.37 16.81 -18.39
CA ASP A 95 1.67 17.46 -18.52
C ASP A 95 2.72 16.42 -18.94
N VAL A 96 3.16 16.57 -20.19
CA VAL A 96 4.12 15.69 -20.88
C VAL A 96 5.41 15.52 -20.07
N ALA A 97 5.84 16.55 -19.31
CA ALA A 97 7.02 16.47 -18.47
C ALA A 97 6.85 15.47 -17.30
N HIS A 98 5.66 15.43 -16.69
CA HIS A 98 5.31 14.49 -15.63
C HIS A 98 5.17 13.07 -16.19
N LEU A 99 4.55 12.92 -17.36
CA LEU A 99 4.39 11.64 -18.05
C LEU A 99 5.73 10.99 -18.42
N ASP A 100 6.70 11.75 -18.92
CA ASP A 100 8.02 11.22 -19.24
C ASP A 100 8.83 10.85 -18.00
N ALA A 101 8.74 11.65 -16.92
CA ALA A 101 9.34 11.31 -15.64
C ALA A 101 8.71 10.04 -15.04
N PHE A 102 7.37 9.93 -15.13
CA PHE A 102 6.61 8.76 -14.72
C PHE A 102 7.02 7.52 -15.52
N ARG A 103 7.10 7.63 -16.85
CA ARG A 103 7.53 6.54 -17.75
C ARG A 103 8.99 6.12 -17.53
N LYS A 104 9.89 7.06 -17.21
CA LYS A 104 11.30 6.74 -16.90
C LYS A 104 11.47 6.15 -15.51
N ALA A 105 10.59 6.51 -14.58
CA ALA A 105 10.58 5.97 -13.24
C ALA A 105 10.04 4.53 -13.16
N LEU A 106 9.55 3.93 -14.28
CA LEU A 106 8.98 2.57 -14.48
C LEU A 106 9.88 1.39 -14.06
N ARG A 107 10.28 1.38 -12.79
CA ARG A 107 10.52 0.22 -11.92
C ARG A 107 9.61 0.34 -10.68
N LEU A 108 8.40 0.89 -10.90
CA LEU A 108 7.56 1.61 -9.95
C LEU A 108 6.88 0.72 -8.93
N ARG A 109 7.39 0.77 -7.70
CA ARG A 109 6.60 0.43 -6.53
C ARG A 109 5.83 1.65 -6.08
N VAL A 110 4.66 1.42 -5.49
CA VAL A 110 3.94 2.47 -4.77
C VAL A 110 3.88 2.13 -3.28
N SER A 111 3.68 3.14 -2.46
CA SER A 111 3.44 2.98 -1.03
C SER A 111 2.18 3.73 -0.66
N ILE A 112 1.43 3.18 0.28
CA ILE A 112 0.30 3.88 0.90
C ILE A 112 0.75 4.52 2.21
N SER A 113 0.27 5.73 2.45
CA SER A 113 0.32 6.36 3.75
C SER A 113 -1.08 6.31 4.36
N ALA A 114 -1.23 5.61 5.48
CA ALA A 114 -2.53 5.43 6.14
C ALA A 114 -2.41 5.51 7.66
N ILE A 115 -3.48 6.01 8.27
CA ILE A 115 -3.64 6.12 9.72
C ILE A 115 -4.52 4.96 10.19
N TYR A 116 -4.08 4.31 11.26
CA TYR A 116 -4.77 3.17 11.86
C TYR A 116 -4.70 3.30 13.38
N SER A 117 -5.67 2.69 14.05
CA SER A 117 -5.89 2.91 15.48
C SER A 117 -4.88 2.15 16.35
N TYR A 118 -4.50 0.94 15.93
CA TYR A 118 -3.58 0.10 16.70
C TYR A 118 -2.86 -0.92 15.82
N MET A 119 -1.83 -1.55 16.38
CA MET A 119 -1.10 -2.66 15.75
C MET A 119 -1.19 -3.90 16.63
N ARG A 120 -1.32 -5.07 16.01
CA ARG A 120 -1.42 -6.35 16.71
C ARG A 120 -0.38 -7.33 16.20
N CYS A 121 0.18 -8.16 17.07
CA CYS A 121 0.98 -9.30 16.64
C CYS A 121 0.07 -10.45 16.19
N PRO A 122 0.49 -11.24 15.19
CA PRO A 122 -0.28 -12.39 14.74
C PRO A 122 -0.42 -13.42 15.86
N GLY A 123 -1.65 -13.86 16.13
CA GLY A 123 -1.94 -14.95 17.06
C GLY A 123 -1.63 -14.68 18.54
N CYS A 124 -1.24 -13.46 18.91
CA CYS A 124 -0.90 -13.14 20.30
C CYS A 124 -2.11 -12.69 21.13
N LYS A 125 -2.02 -12.91 22.45
CA LYS A 125 -2.97 -12.42 23.46
C LYS A 125 -2.58 -11.05 24.04
N CYS A 126 -1.74 -10.30 23.33
CA CYS A 126 -1.52 -8.91 23.68
C CYS A 126 -2.89 -8.20 23.68
N GLY A 127 -3.04 -7.15 24.49
CA GLY A 127 -4.23 -6.30 24.42
C GLY A 127 -4.40 -5.68 23.04
N GLU A 128 -5.05 -4.53 22.94
CA GLU A 128 -5.32 -3.92 21.63
C GLU A 128 -4.05 -3.53 20.86
N ASN A 129 -2.92 -3.25 21.53
CA ASN A 129 -1.73 -2.71 20.86
C ASN A 129 -0.42 -3.44 21.23
N ILE A 130 0.45 -3.75 20.25
CA ILE A 130 1.79 -4.34 20.48
C ILE A 130 2.72 -3.46 21.32
N PHE A 131 2.49 -2.15 21.37
CA PHE A 131 3.26 -1.23 22.23
C PHE A 131 2.67 -1.09 23.64
N SER A 132 1.58 -1.80 23.95
CA SER A 132 1.00 -1.80 25.30
C SER A 132 1.91 -2.54 26.28
N ARG A 133 1.82 -2.17 27.57
CA ARG A 133 2.57 -2.83 28.66
C ARG A 133 2.19 -4.30 28.86
N GLU A 134 1.03 -4.71 28.35
CA GLU A 134 0.50 -6.07 28.43
C GLU A 134 1.02 -6.97 27.30
N CYS A 135 1.69 -6.38 26.30
CA CYS A 135 2.34 -7.12 25.24
C CYS A 135 3.62 -7.78 25.78
N VAL A 136 3.60 -9.11 25.90
CA VAL A 136 4.76 -9.90 26.33
C VAL A 136 5.74 -10.19 25.19
N ASN A 137 5.37 -9.87 23.96
CA ASN A 137 6.21 -10.09 22.78
C ASN A 137 7.09 -8.87 22.53
N ASP A 138 8.37 -9.10 22.27
CA ASP A 138 9.27 -8.04 21.83
C ASP A 138 8.99 -7.70 20.36
N PHE A 139 8.71 -6.41 20.10
CA PHE A 139 8.45 -5.86 18.78
C PHE A 139 9.52 -6.29 17.76
N TRP A 140 10.80 -6.31 18.18
CA TRP A 140 11.93 -6.65 17.33
C TRP A 140 12.07 -8.13 16.98
N THR A 141 11.28 -8.98 17.63
CA THR A 141 11.32 -10.45 17.45
C THR A 141 10.08 -10.98 16.73
N LEU A 142 9.10 -10.13 16.46
CA LEU A 142 7.88 -10.52 15.77
C LEU A 142 8.17 -10.76 14.27
N PRO A 143 7.61 -11.82 13.67
CA PRO A 143 7.77 -12.04 12.23
C PRO A 143 7.07 -10.95 11.40
N TYR A 144 5.98 -10.40 11.93
CA TYR A 144 5.27 -9.23 11.42
C TYR A 144 4.24 -8.70 12.42
N TYR A 145 3.66 -7.54 12.12
CA TYR A 145 2.53 -6.93 12.79
C TYR A 145 1.39 -6.59 11.82
N GLU A 146 0.18 -6.60 12.34
CA GLU A 146 -1.06 -6.29 11.63
C GLU A 146 -1.52 -4.88 12.00
N ARG A 147 -1.92 -4.09 11.02
CA ARG A 147 -2.50 -2.75 11.19
C ARG A 147 -4.01 -2.86 11.23
N HIS A 148 -4.63 -2.34 12.28
CA HIS A 148 -6.07 -2.50 12.55
C HIS A 148 -6.75 -1.17 12.82
N GLY A 149 -8.04 -1.10 12.52
CA GLY A 149 -8.87 0.08 12.71
C GLY A 149 -8.39 1.25 11.87
N VAL A 150 -8.32 1.07 10.55
CA VAL A 150 -7.98 2.16 9.62
C VAL A 150 -8.96 3.33 9.81
N THR A 151 -8.42 4.52 10.03
CA THR A 151 -9.21 5.74 10.28
C THR A 151 -9.08 6.79 9.18
N ASP A 152 -7.99 6.76 8.41
CA ASP A 152 -7.79 7.61 7.25
C ASP A 152 -6.69 7.07 6.33
N ALA A 153 -6.66 7.55 5.09
CA ALA A 153 -5.53 7.42 4.18
C ALA A 153 -5.07 8.82 3.77
N LEU A 154 -3.76 9.02 3.66
CA LEU A 154 -3.20 10.34 3.36
C LEU A 154 -2.90 10.46 1.87
N GLU A 155 -2.24 9.47 1.29
CA GLU A 155 -1.79 9.50 -0.11
C GLU A 155 -1.34 8.12 -0.60
N ILE A 156 -1.13 8.03 -1.92
CA ILE A 156 -0.30 7.01 -2.56
C ILE A 156 0.95 7.67 -3.13
N SER A 157 2.12 7.13 -2.84
CA SER A 157 3.38 7.70 -3.33
C SER A 157 4.13 6.70 -4.20
N LEU A 158 4.71 7.16 -5.30
CA LEU A 158 5.72 6.39 -6.03
C LEU A 158 6.98 6.27 -5.17
N VAL A 159 7.51 5.07 -5.02
CA VAL A 159 8.71 4.80 -4.24
C VAL A 159 9.73 3.98 -5.04
N SER A 160 11.01 4.33 -4.90
CA SER A 160 12.13 3.60 -5.49
C SER A 160 12.51 2.33 -4.75
N VAL A 161 11.88 2.06 -3.60
CA VAL A 161 12.21 0.93 -2.73
C VAL A 161 11.42 -0.30 -3.19
N PRO A 162 12.08 -1.45 -3.46
CA PRO A 162 11.43 -2.73 -3.80
C PRO A 162 10.62 -3.36 -2.65
N ALA A 163 10.23 -2.60 -1.62
CA ALA A 163 9.75 -3.10 -0.33
C ALA A 163 8.31 -3.64 -0.35
N VAL A 164 7.55 -3.40 -1.41
CA VAL A 164 6.16 -3.86 -1.53
C VAL A 164 6.05 -4.72 -2.77
N ARG A 165 6.04 -6.05 -2.60
CA ARG A 165 6.03 -7.00 -3.73
C ARG A 165 4.76 -6.87 -4.59
N SER A 166 3.69 -6.33 -4.03
CA SER A 166 2.37 -6.20 -4.63
C SER A 166 2.01 -4.80 -5.08
N ALA A 167 2.52 -3.76 -4.43
CA ALA A 167 2.17 -2.40 -4.78
C ALA A 167 3.02 -1.92 -5.97
N CYS A 168 2.39 -1.72 -7.11
CA CYS A 168 3.05 -1.28 -8.33
C CYS A 168 2.08 -0.61 -9.29
N VAL A 169 2.64 0.14 -10.23
CA VAL A 169 1.89 0.57 -11.41
C VAL A 169 1.69 -0.64 -12.33
N VAL A 170 0.48 -0.78 -12.86
CA VAL A 170 0.07 -1.92 -13.69
C VAL A 170 -0.14 -1.49 -15.14
N SER A 171 -0.73 -0.31 -15.36
CA SER A 171 -0.97 0.22 -16.71
C SER A 171 -1.07 1.74 -16.73
N ILE A 172 -0.81 2.32 -17.90
CA ILE A 172 -0.99 3.74 -18.21
C ILE A 172 -1.89 3.84 -19.44
N ASP A 173 -3.03 4.52 -19.34
CA ASP A 173 -4.03 4.63 -20.40
C ASP A 173 -4.48 3.28 -20.99
N GLY A 174 -4.47 2.24 -20.15
CA GLY A 174 -4.80 0.87 -20.54
C GLY A 174 -3.63 0.08 -21.14
N GLU A 175 -2.51 0.73 -21.44
CA GLU A 175 -1.30 0.05 -21.90
C GLU A 175 -0.53 -0.53 -20.70
N PRO A 176 -0.23 -1.83 -20.69
CA PRO A 176 0.56 -2.46 -19.63
C PRO A 176 1.95 -1.83 -19.49
N VAL A 177 2.45 -1.78 -18.25
CA VAL A 177 3.79 -1.31 -17.89
C VAL A 177 4.77 -2.48 -17.81
#